data_AF-A0A914L6A6-F1
#
_entry.id   AF-A0A914L6A6-F1
#
_cell.length_a   1.000
_cell.length_b   1.000
_cell.length_c   1.000
_cell.angle_alpha   90.00
_cell.angle_beta   90.00
_cell.angle_gamma   90.00
#
_symmetry.space_group_name_H-M   'P 1'
#
loop_
_entity.id
_entity.type
_entity.pdbx_description
1 polymer ?
#
loop_
_entity_poly.entity_id
_entity_poly.type
_entity_poly.pdbx_seq_one_letter_code
_entity_poly.pdbx_strand_id
1 'polypeptide(L)'
;MLYYNPIFILFLLQLLIPIVFASIGNDCSCAKEKIFESNVKDGVIKSPGFPDKYYASLDCKWNIQPEENTFIIPVMTFFETEAEYDTLDVYHTRWNGSELIKVKQASLSGKARVDVDTENLYFTSSINGGFLFHFVSDSIDNDYTGFEIRFSRYHEDKFC
;
A
#
# COMPACT_ATOMS: atom_id res chain seq x y z
N MET A 1 33.03 16.51 60.70
CA MET A 1 33.31 15.29 59.89
C MET A 1 32.17 15.11 58.91
N LEU A 2 32.32 15.60 57.68
CA LEU A 2 31.41 15.31 56.57
C LEU A 2 32.27 15.24 55.30
N TYR A 3 32.46 14.05 54.76
CA TYR A 3 33.00 13.86 53.42
C TYR A 3 31.93 13.07 52.65
N TYR A 4 31.09 13.79 51.91
CA TYR A 4 30.17 13.18 50.93
C TYR A 4 30.95 13.06 49.62
N ASN A 5 31.21 11.82 49.22
CA ASN A 5 32.01 11.49 48.04
C ASN A 5 31.05 11.29 46.85
N PRO A 6 31.07 12.13 45.80
CA PRO A 6 30.00 12.19 44.80
C PRO A 6 30.05 11.06 43.76
N ILE A 7 30.97 10.11 43.88
CA ILE A 7 31.22 9.09 42.85
C ILE A 7 30.43 7.79 43.10
N PHE A 8 29.92 7.55 44.31
CA PHE A 8 29.24 6.29 44.65
C PHE A 8 27.70 6.29 44.50
N ILE A 9 27.10 7.42 44.11
CA ILE A 9 25.63 7.52 43.87
C ILE A 9 25.28 7.27 42.39
N LEU A 10 26.28 7.06 41.53
CA LEU A 10 26.09 6.96 40.08
C LEU A 10 25.90 5.53 39.54
N PHE A 11 25.72 4.52 40.39
CA PHE A 11 25.73 3.12 39.93
C PHE A 11 24.55 2.23 40.36
N LEU A 12 23.47 2.78 40.93
CA LEU A 12 22.35 1.96 41.45
C LEU A 12 20.94 2.50 41.14
N LEU A 13 20.71 2.96 39.91
CA LEU A 13 19.36 2.89 39.33
C LEU A 13 19.47 2.80 37.80
N GLN A 14 19.93 1.62 37.38
CA GLN A 14 19.92 1.17 36.02
C GLN A 14 18.49 1.20 35.46
N LEU A 15 18.37 1.85 34.30
CA LEU A 15 17.42 1.55 33.22
C LEU A 15 15.94 1.84 33.48
N LEU A 16 15.62 3.13 33.55
CA LEU A 16 14.43 3.64 32.84
C LEU A 16 14.74 3.63 31.33
N ILE A 17 15.00 2.43 30.78
CA ILE A 17 14.65 2.21 29.37
C ILE A 17 13.12 2.36 29.40
N PRO A 18 12.51 3.29 28.63
CA PRO A 18 11.09 3.13 28.38
C PRO A 18 10.98 1.69 27.88
N ILE A 19 10.25 0.84 28.60
CA ILE A 19 9.80 -0.42 28.04
C ILE A 19 9.02 0.05 26.83
N VAL A 20 9.72 0.13 25.69
CA VAL A 20 9.12 0.00 24.40
C VAL A 20 8.55 -1.37 24.56
N PHE A 21 7.28 -1.42 24.95
CA PHE A 21 6.43 -2.48 24.50
C PHE A 21 6.61 -2.38 22.99
N ALA A 22 7.59 -3.11 22.47
CA ALA A 22 7.40 -3.80 21.23
C ALA A 22 6.07 -4.49 21.49
N SER A 23 5.00 -3.85 21.01
CA SER A 23 3.73 -4.48 20.76
C SER A 23 4.10 -5.90 20.35
N ILE A 24 3.65 -6.87 21.13
CA ILE A 24 3.81 -8.27 20.78
C ILE A 24 3.08 -8.36 19.44
N GLY A 25 3.87 -8.31 18.37
CA GLY A 25 3.47 -7.71 17.11
C GLY A 25 2.60 -8.66 16.33
N ASN A 26 1.33 -8.70 16.70
CA ASN A 26 0.25 -9.17 15.85
C ASN A 26 -0.69 -8.00 15.56
N ASP A 27 -0.12 -6.82 15.25
CA ASP A 27 -0.91 -5.76 14.64
C ASP A 27 -1.09 -6.13 13.17
N CYS A 28 -2.24 -6.76 12.87
CA CYS A 28 -2.65 -7.20 11.56
C CYS A 28 -3.00 -5.98 10.70
N SER A 29 -1.96 -5.22 10.33
CA SER A 29 -2.06 -3.92 9.68
C SER A 29 -1.12 -3.85 8.48
N CYS A 30 -1.30 -2.83 7.65
CA CYS A 30 -0.41 -2.49 6.57
C CYS A 30 0.42 -1.24 6.91
N ALA A 31 1.54 -1.07 6.19
CA ALA A 31 2.17 0.24 6.16
C ALA A 31 1.17 1.26 5.59
N LYS A 32 1.02 2.40 6.29
CA LYS A 32 0.12 3.49 5.89
C LYS A 32 0.28 3.87 4.42
N GLU A 33 1.51 3.81 3.91
CA GLU A 33 1.81 3.93 2.49
C GLU A 33 3.07 3.14 2.15
N LYS A 34 3.03 2.38 1.05
CA LYS A 34 4.19 1.74 0.43
C LYS A 34 4.46 2.41 -0.92
N ILE A 35 5.70 2.85 -1.11
CA ILE A 35 6.13 3.54 -2.35
C ILE A 35 6.92 2.57 -3.22
N PHE A 36 6.56 2.51 -4.50
CA PHE A 36 7.39 1.95 -5.56
C PHE A 36 8.02 3.12 -6.31
N GLU A 37 9.30 3.35 -6.02
CA GLU A 37 10.09 4.43 -6.60
C GLU A 37 10.15 4.32 -8.13
N SER A 38 10.49 5.43 -8.79
CA SER A 38 10.45 5.56 -10.24
C SER A 38 11.34 4.55 -11.01
N ASN A 39 12.40 4.06 -10.38
CA ASN A 39 13.31 3.05 -10.93
C ASN A 39 12.75 1.62 -10.90
N VAL A 40 11.68 1.35 -10.15
CA VAL A 40 11.05 0.03 -10.07
C VAL A 40 10.32 -0.29 -11.38
N LYS A 41 10.68 -1.42 -12.00
CA LYS A 41 10.17 -1.84 -13.31
C LYS A 41 8.93 -2.71 -13.24
N ASP A 42 8.79 -3.50 -12.20
CA ASP A 42 7.63 -4.34 -11.98
C ASP A 42 7.46 -4.61 -10.49
N GLY A 43 6.28 -5.11 -10.11
CA GLY A 43 6.01 -5.44 -8.73
C GLY A 43 4.65 -6.08 -8.53
N VAL A 44 4.44 -6.54 -7.31
CA VAL A 44 3.20 -7.17 -6.86
C VAL A 44 2.69 -6.44 -5.62
N ILE A 45 1.41 -6.09 -5.65
CA ILE A 45 0.64 -5.50 -4.56
C ILE A 45 -0.39 -6.54 -4.13
N LYS A 46 -0.51 -6.75 -2.83
CA LYS A 46 -1.45 -7.69 -2.24
C LYS A 46 -2.16 -7.02 -1.08
N SER A 47 -3.44 -7.34 -0.88
CA SER A 47 -4.09 -7.05 0.40
C SER A 47 -3.33 -7.75 1.53
N PRO A 48 -3.22 -7.14 2.73
CA PRO A 48 -2.70 -7.82 3.90
C PRO A 48 -3.46 -9.13 4.13
N GLY A 49 -2.75 -10.23 4.41
CA GLY A 49 -3.37 -11.55 4.60
C GLY A 49 -3.46 -12.43 3.34
N PHE A 50 -3.45 -11.86 2.13
CA PHE A 50 -3.55 -12.65 0.89
C PHE A 50 -2.45 -13.73 0.79
N PRO A 51 -2.75 -15.00 0.42
CA PRO A 51 -4.01 -15.48 -0.18
C PRO A 51 -5.07 -15.95 0.82
N ASP A 52 -4.90 -15.67 2.11
CA ASP A 52 -5.95 -15.81 3.11
C ASP A 52 -6.80 -14.52 3.17
N LYS A 53 -7.74 -14.46 4.12
CA LYS A 53 -8.65 -13.32 4.30
C LYS A 53 -7.88 -12.04 4.67
N TYR A 54 -8.34 -10.89 4.16
CA TYR A 54 -7.77 -9.60 4.58
C TYR A 54 -8.24 -9.16 5.97
N TYR A 55 -7.46 -8.33 6.63
CA TYR A 55 -7.76 -7.86 7.99
C TYR A 55 -8.75 -6.68 8.00
N ALA A 56 -9.50 -6.51 9.09
CA ALA A 56 -10.44 -5.41 9.25
C ALA A 56 -9.72 -4.09 9.57
N SER A 57 -10.43 -2.97 9.40
CA SER A 57 -9.99 -1.61 9.70
C SER A 57 -8.68 -1.20 9.02
N LEU A 58 -8.47 -1.67 7.79
CA LEU A 58 -7.30 -1.32 7.00
C LEU A 58 -7.44 0.07 6.37
N ASP A 59 -6.33 0.80 6.31
CA ASP A 59 -6.15 2.00 5.48
C ASP A 59 -4.76 1.90 4.83
N CYS A 60 -4.71 1.22 3.69
CA CYS A 60 -3.48 0.87 3.00
C CYS A 60 -3.33 1.65 1.71
N LYS A 61 -2.15 2.22 1.49
CA LYS A 61 -1.83 2.93 0.24
C LYS A 61 -0.62 2.31 -0.45
N TRP A 62 -0.69 2.18 -1.76
CA TRP A 62 0.44 1.80 -2.61
C TRP A 62 0.60 2.82 -3.72
N ASN A 63 1.74 3.52 -3.71
CA ASN A 63 2.05 4.59 -4.66
C ASN A 63 3.14 4.11 -5.62
N ILE A 64 2.76 3.88 -6.87
CA ILE A 64 3.69 3.61 -7.96
C ILE A 64 4.02 4.96 -8.59
N GLN A 65 5.22 5.47 -8.32
CA GLN A 65 5.59 6.82 -8.73
C GLN A 65 5.65 6.95 -10.26
N PRO A 66 5.27 8.11 -10.82
CA PRO A 66 5.55 8.41 -12.21
C PRO A 66 7.06 8.44 -12.52
N GLU A 67 7.43 8.03 -13.73
CA GLU A 67 8.81 8.12 -14.26
C GLU A 67 8.75 8.67 -15.68
N GLU A 68 9.73 9.50 -16.04
CA GLU A 68 9.80 10.14 -17.36
C GLU A 68 9.90 9.13 -18.51
N ASN A 69 9.17 9.40 -19.59
CA ASN A 69 9.03 8.60 -20.81
C ASN A 69 8.58 7.16 -20.55
N THR A 70 7.87 6.92 -19.45
CA THR A 70 7.30 5.61 -19.14
C THR A 70 5.80 5.66 -18.90
N PHE A 71 5.17 4.50 -19.06
CA PHE A 71 3.82 4.24 -18.58
C PHE A 71 3.76 2.90 -17.83
N ILE A 72 2.73 2.70 -17.02
CA ILE A 72 2.55 1.55 -16.15
C ILE A 72 1.25 0.84 -16.55
N ILE A 73 1.31 -0.50 -16.60
CA ILE A 73 0.14 -1.37 -16.76
C ILE A 73 -0.02 -2.19 -15.48
N PRO A 74 -0.96 -1.85 -14.58
CA PRO A 74 -1.42 -2.75 -13.54
C PRO A 74 -2.46 -3.74 -14.07
N VAL A 75 -2.31 -4.99 -13.65
CA VAL A 75 -3.19 -6.12 -13.95
C VAL A 75 -3.65 -6.71 -12.63
N MET A 76 -4.96 -6.70 -12.42
CA MET A 76 -5.58 -7.33 -11.26
C MET A 76 -5.74 -8.83 -11.53
N THR A 77 -4.88 -9.64 -10.92
CA THR A 77 -4.90 -11.11 -11.12
C THR A 77 -5.91 -11.81 -10.23
N PHE A 78 -6.36 -11.15 -9.16
CA PHE A 78 -7.41 -11.63 -8.27
C PHE A 78 -8.08 -10.43 -7.58
N PHE A 79 -9.40 -10.46 -7.40
CA PHE A 79 -10.14 -9.43 -6.65
C PHE A 79 -11.46 -9.97 -6.07
N GLU A 80 -11.54 -9.93 -4.74
CA GLU A 80 -12.70 -10.31 -3.96
C GLU A 80 -12.68 -9.55 -2.63
N THR A 81 -13.56 -8.57 -2.47
CA THR A 81 -13.78 -7.83 -1.23
C THR A 81 -15.26 -7.85 -0.86
N GLU A 82 -15.60 -7.35 0.33
CA GLU A 82 -17.00 -7.06 0.67
C GLU A 82 -17.55 -5.97 -0.26
N ALA A 83 -18.71 -6.24 -0.87
CA ALA A 83 -19.33 -5.29 -1.79
C ALA A 83 -19.84 -4.07 -1.03
N GLU A 84 -19.61 -2.88 -1.57
CA GLU A 84 -20.10 -1.58 -1.03
C GLU A 84 -19.47 -1.11 0.29
N TYR A 85 -18.95 -2.02 1.14
CA TYR A 85 -18.35 -1.69 2.43
C TYR A 85 -16.82 -1.54 2.33
N ASP A 86 -16.16 -2.42 1.59
CA ASP A 86 -14.70 -2.42 1.42
C ASP A 86 -14.32 -1.96 0.02
N THR A 87 -13.47 -0.95 -0.06
CA THR A 87 -13.17 -0.28 -1.33
C THR A 87 -11.69 -0.25 -1.64
N LEU A 88 -11.36 -0.62 -2.88
CA LEU A 88 -10.07 -0.34 -3.50
C LEU A 88 -10.24 0.81 -4.49
N ASP A 89 -9.81 1.99 -4.07
CA ASP A 89 -9.78 3.17 -4.92
C ASP A 89 -8.52 3.20 -5.77
N VAL A 90 -8.71 3.45 -7.07
CA VAL A 90 -7.64 3.53 -8.07
C VAL A 90 -7.52 4.98 -8.53
N TYR A 91 -6.34 5.56 -8.38
CA TYR A 91 -6.02 6.92 -8.83
C TYR A 91 -4.91 6.89 -9.87
N HIS A 92 -5.05 7.68 -10.94
CA HIS A 92 -3.93 8.07 -11.77
C HIS A 92 -3.17 9.20 -11.10
N THR A 93 -1.84 9.14 -11.14
CA THR A 93 -0.98 10.18 -10.58
C THR A 93 -0.04 10.77 -11.62
N ARG A 94 0.38 12.02 -11.42
CA ARG A 94 1.37 12.70 -12.27
C ARG A 94 2.09 13.77 -11.47
N TRP A 95 3.34 14.05 -11.79
CA TRP A 95 4.06 15.20 -11.22
C TRP A 95 3.66 16.50 -11.92
N ASN A 96 3.35 17.52 -11.11
CA ASN A 96 3.21 18.91 -11.51
C ASN A 96 4.23 19.73 -10.70
N GLY A 97 5.44 19.90 -11.24
CA GLY A 97 6.57 20.39 -10.46
C GLY A 97 6.91 19.41 -9.33
N SER A 98 6.89 19.89 -8.08
CA SER A 98 7.13 19.07 -6.88
C SER A 98 5.86 18.45 -6.29
N GLU A 99 4.69 18.70 -6.87
CA GLU A 99 3.40 18.20 -6.36
C GLU A 99 2.97 16.96 -7.15
N LEU A 100 2.60 15.89 -6.43
CA LEU A 100 1.99 14.70 -7.03
C LEU A 100 0.47 14.89 -7.09
N ILE A 101 -0.04 15.23 -8.27
CA ILE A 101 -1.49 15.33 -8.49
C ILE A 101 -2.08 13.92 -8.65
N LYS A 102 -3.30 13.72 -8.13
CA LYS A 102 -4.03 12.44 -8.25
C LYS A 102 -5.47 12.65 -8.71
N VAL A 103 -5.95 11.76 -9.57
CA VAL A 103 -7.32 11.76 -10.10
C VAL A 103 -7.91 10.36 -9.93
N LYS A 104 -9.04 10.26 -9.22
CA LYS A 104 -9.74 8.99 -9.01
C LYS A 104 -10.29 8.49 -10.34
N GLN A 105 -9.93 7.25 -10.71
CA GLN A 105 -10.39 6.59 -11.92
C GLN A 105 -11.51 5.61 -11.61
N ALA A 106 -11.36 4.83 -10.54
CA ALA A 106 -12.31 3.79 -10.16
C ALA A 106 -12.37 3.62 -8.63
N SER A 107 -13.46 3.03 -8.18
CA SER A 107 -13.63 2.49 -6.84
C SER A 107 -14.18 1.08 -7.01
N LEU A 108 -13.42 0.09 -6.56
CA LEU A 108 -13.73 -1.32 -6.76
C LEU A 108 -14.17 -1.93 -5.43
N SER A 109 -15.22 -2.74 -5.45
CA SER A 109 -15.69 -3.54 -4.31
C SER A 109 -16.38 -4.81 -4.80
N GLY A 110 -16.59 -5.78 -3.91
CA GLY A 110 -17.25 -7.04 -4.24
C GLY A 110 -16.33 -8.01 -4.98
N LYS A 111 -16.92 -8.86 -5.84
CA LYS A 111 -16.15 -9.82 -6.66
C LYS A 111 -16.02 -9.29 -8.07
N ALA A 112 -14.81 -9.28 -8.62
CA ALA A 112 -14.64 -9.08 -10.05
C ALA A 112 -15.28 -10.28 -10.77
N ARG A 113 -16.39 -10.05 -11.51
CA ARG A 113 -16.99 -11.09 -12.36
C ARG A 113 -16.03 -11.35 -13.52
N VAL A 114 -15.32 -12.48 -13.45
CA VAL A 114 -14.43 -12.94 -14.53
C VAL A 114 -15.21 -13.44 -15.75
N ASP A 115 -16.54 -13.58 -15.67
CA ASP A 115 -17.34 -14.12 -16.77
C ASP A 115 -18.50 -13.21 -17.21
N VAL A 116 -18.53 -12.96 -18.53
CA VAL A 116 -19.62 -12.43 -19.40
C VAL A 116 -19.74 -10.90 -19.57
N ASP A 117 -18.73 -10.10 -19.24
CA ASP A 117 -18.52 -8.74 -19.82
C ASP A 117 -17.16 -8.17 -19.38
N THR A 118 -16.11 -9.00 -19.46
CA THR A 118 -14.73 -8.58 -19.23
C THR A 118 -14.23 -7.69 -20.38
N GLU A 119 -14.76 -6.48 -20.46
CA GLU A 119 -13.90 -5.34 -20.71
C GLU A 119 -13.11 -5.07 -19.42
N ASN A 120 -12.22 -6.02 -19.12
CA ASN A 120 -10.90 -5.74 -18.61
C ASN A 120 -10.83 -4.68 -17.49
N LEU A 121 -10.76 -5.09 -16.21
CA LEU A 121 -10.19 -4.28 -15.10
C LEU A 121 -8.68 -4.06 -15.31
N TYR A 122 -8.32 -3.52 -16.47
CA TYR A 122 -6.97 -3.20 -16.89
C TYR A 122 -6.91 -1.68 -16.92
N PHE A 123 -5.98 -1.15 -16.15
CA PHE A 123 -5.69 0.27 -16.21
C PHE A 123 -4.39 0.44 -16.99
N THR A 124 -4.22 1.61 -17.58
CA THR A 124 -2.93 2.05 -18.10
C THR A 124 -2.74 3.49 -17.69
N SER A 125 -1.56 3.82 -17.19
CA SER A 125 -1.24 5.22 -16.97
C SER A 125 -1.04 5.90 -18.32
N SER A 126 -1.17 7.22 -18.34
CA SER A 126 -0.53 8.03 -19.39
C SER A 126 1.00 7.93 -19.27
N ILE A 127 1.71 8.34 -20.32
CA ILE A 127 3.15 8.58 -20.25
C ILE A 127 3.43 9.63 -19.17
N ASN A 128 4.51 9.44 -18.41
CA ASN A 128 4.86 10.24 -17.23
C ASN A 128 3.81 10.15 -16.11
N GLY A 129 3.00 9.09 -16.13
CA GLY A 129 1.95 8.81 -15.16
C GLY A 129 2.36 7.73 -14.16
N GLY A 130 1.72 7.76 -13.00
CA GLY A 130 1.82 6.79 -11.92
C GLY A 130 0.44 6.29 -11.50
N PHE A 131 0.42 5.47 -10.46
CA PHE A 131 -0.81 5.01 -9.82
C PHE A 131 -0.73 5.15 -8.30
N LEU A 132 -1.86 5.49 -7.69
CA LEU A 132 -2.07 5.30 -6.25
C LEU A 132 -3.26 4.36 -6.07
N PHE A 133 -3.03 3.25 -5.40
CA PHE A 133 -4.06 2.33 -4.92
C PHE A 133 -4.31 2.61 -3.46
N HIS A 134 -5.57 2.81 -3.08
CA HIS A 134 -5.97 3.05 -1.69
C HIS A 134 -7.05 2.04 -1.31
N PHE A 135 -6.69 1.09 -0.46
CA PHE A 135 -7.62 0.10 0.08
C PHE A 135 -8.08 0.51 1.48
N VAL A 136 -9.39 0.53 1.67
CA VAL A 136 -10.02 0.73 2.97
C VAL A 136 -10.95 -0.45 3.22
N SER A 137 -10.80 -1.07 4.38
CA SER A 137 -11.77 -2.04 4.89
C SER A 137 -12.49 -1.50 6.13
N ASP A 138 -13.72 -1.92 6.33
CA ASP A 138 -14.52 -1.55 7.50
C ASP A 138 -14.10 -2.33 8.77
N SER A 139 -14.83 -2.17 9.87
CA SER A 139 -14.49 -2.77 11.16
C SER A 139 -15.06 -4.18 11.40
N ILE A 140 -15.72 -4.79 10.42
CA ILE A 140 -16.45 -6.07 10.55
C ILE A 140 -15.54 -7.23 10.07
N ASP A 141 -15.86 -8.46 10.50
CA ASP A 141 -15.13 -9.66 10.09
C ASP A 141 -15.13 -9.81 8.57
N ASN A 142 -13.92 -9.79 7.99
CA ASN A 142 -13.76 -9.96 6.55
C ASN A 142 -13.68 -11.43 6.18
N ASP A 143 -14.68 -11.92 5.47
CA ASP A 143 -14.70 -13.30 4.98
C ASP A 143 -14.05 -13.49 3.61
N TYR A 144 -13.45 -12.43 3.05
CA TYR A 144 -12.99 -12.39 1.67
C TYR A 144 -11.47 -12.38 1.55
N THR A 145 -10.98 -12.98 0.46
CA THR A 145 -9.55 -13.20 0.19
C THR A 145 -8.77 -11.90 -0.11
N GLY A 146 -9.46 -10.88 -0.63
CA GLY A 146 -8.85 -9.60 -1.01
C GLY A 146 -8.37 -9.61 -2.46
N PHE A 147 -7.15 -9.13 -2.71
CA PHE A 147 -6.67 -8.91 -4.08
C PHE A 147 -5.17 -9.13 -4.28
N GLU A 148 -4.80 -9.42 -5.53
CA GLU A 148 -3.43 -9.37 -6.04
C GLU A 148 -3.42 -8.52 -7.32
N ILE A 149 -2.53 -7.52 -7.35
CA ILE A 149 -2.28 -6.64 -8.50
C ILE A 149 -0.82 -6.79 -8.87
N ARG A 150 -0.55 -7.05 -10.15
CA ARG A 150 0.79 -7.06 -10.73
C ARG A 150 0.94 -5.86 -11.63
N PHE A 151 2.05 -5.15 -11.57
CA PHE A 151 2.30 -4.06 -12.49
C PHE A 151 3.62 -4.22 -13.22
N SER A 152 3.70 -3.63 -14.39
CA SER A 152 4.94 -3.48 -15.17
C SER A 152 5.02 -2.09 -15.77
N ARG A 153 6.23 -1.54 -15.82
CA ARG A 153 6.57 -0.23 -16.38
C ARG A 153 7.28 -0.41 -17.71
N TYR A 154 6.80 0.30 -18.71
CA TYR A 154 7.34 0.27 -20.07
C TYR A 154 7.85 1.64 -20.47
N HIS A 155 8.93 1.67 -21.24
CA HIS A 155 9.47 2.89 -21.87
C HIS A 155 8.78 3.13 -23.21
N GLU A 156 8.39 4.37 -23.47
CA GLU A 156 7.68 4.77 -24.70
C GLU A 156 8.55 4.52 -25.95
N ASP A 157 9.83 4.84 -25.88
CA ASP A 157 10.83 4.71 -26.95
C ASP A 157 11.19 3.26 -27.33
N LYS A 158 10.49 2.27 -26.76
CA LYS A 158 10.64 0.84 -27.11
C LYS A 158 9.44 0.24 -27.85
N PHE A 159 8.44 1.03 -28.21
CA PHE A 159 7.35 0.59 -29.08
C PHE A 159 7.70 0.99 -30.52
N CYS A 160 8.31 0.05 -31.26
CA CYS A 160 8.55 0.16 -32.69
C CYS A 160 7.26 -0.02 -33.50
#